data_AF-N6X6W1-F1
#
_entry.id   AF-N6X6W1-F1
#
_cell.length_a   1.000
_cell.length_b   1.000
_cell.length_c   1.000
_cell.angle_alpha   90.00
_cell.angle_beta   90.00
_cell.angle_gamma   90.00
#
_symmetry.space_group_name_H-M   'P 1'
#
loop_
_entity.id
_entity.type
_entity.pdbx_description
1 polymer ?
#
loop_
_entity_poly.entity_id
_entity_poly.type
_entity_poly.pdbx_seq_one_letter_code
_entity_poly.pdbx_strand_id
1 'polypeptide(L)'
;MAAVTIERPAVQTRKKLHPETMKAGVNTALRLSRRIFAGLWQRHVLISAGLASLLVMSSVGVVYSAHLNRVLFNDLAQLQGQRDAYQREWSQLLLEQSALSAHSRVESRASQNLDMIVPGRQDIVLVPATP
;
A
#
# COMPACT_ATOMS: atom_id res chain seq x y z
N MET A 1 -90.90 -27.03 -7.96
CA MET A 1 -91.03 -26.10 -6.82
C MET A 1 -90.26 -26.66 -5.64
N ALA A 2 -89.11 -26.09 -5.30
CA ALA A 2 -88.56 -25.99 -3.94
C ALA A 2 -87.17 -25.35 -4.02
N ALA A 3 -86.99 -24.30 -3.24
CA ALA A 3 -85.86 -23.40 -3.22
C ALA A 3 -84.55 -24.10 -2.82
N VAL A 4 -83.51 -23.89 -3.62
CA VAL A 4 -82.11 -24.01 -3.19
C VAL A 4 -81.70 -22.63 -2.70
N THR A 5 -81.64 -22.49 -1.38
CA THR A 5 -81.02 -21.39 -0.64
C THR A 5 -79.51 -21.46 -0.84
N ILE A 6 -78.98 -20.68 -1.77
CA ILE A 6 -77.60 -20.21 -1.70
C ILE A 6 -77.69 -18.73 -1.30
N GLU A 7 -77.56 -18.48 0.01
CA GLU A 7 -77.11 -17.18 0.44
C GLU A 7 -75.74 -16.94 -0.19
N ARG A 8 -75.69 -16.05 -1.19
CA ARG A 8 -74.44 -15.41 -1.57
C ARG A 8 -73.95 -14.66 -0.34
N PRO A 9 -72.75 -14.91 0.19
CA PRO A 9 -72.16 -13.95 1.11
C PRO A 9 -72.05 -12.66 0.31
N ALA A 10 -72.75 -11.64 0.80
CA ALA A 10 -72.66 -10.30 0.27
C ALA A 10 -71.19 -9.95 0.15
N VAL A 11 -70.72 -9.84 -1.09
CA VAL A 11 -69.51 -9.11 -1.41
C VAL A 11 -69.72 -7.76 -0.77
N GLN A 12 -69.11 -7.56 0.40
CA GLN A 12 -69.19 -6.34 1.16
C GLN A 12 -68.61 -5.26 0.26
N THR A 13 -69.56 -4.60 -0.40
CA THR A 13 -69.59 -3.23 -0.86
C THR A 13 -68.28 -2.54 -0.57
N ARG A 14 -67.42 -2.51 -1.60
CA ARG A 14 -66.39 -1.49 -1.89
C ARG A 14 -66.40 -0.42 -0.81
N LYS A 15 -65.69 -0.69 0.30
CA LYS A 15 -65.60 0.22 1.44
C LYS A 15 -65.02 1.50 0.89
N LYS A 16 -65.86 2.53 0.77
CA LYS A 16 -65.49 3.83 0.21
C LYS A 16 -64.21 4.25 0.94
N LEU A 17 -63.11 4.32 0.19
CA LEU A 17 -61.85 4.82 0.71
C LEU A 17 -62.12 6.28 1.10
N HIS A 18 -62.36 6.50 2.39
CA HIS A 18 -62.77 7.79 2.91
C HIS A 18 -61.55 8.72 2.75
N PRO A 19 -61.67 9.88 2.08
CA PRO A 19 -60.54 10.80 1.87
C PRO A 19 -59.89 11.25 3.19
N GLU A 20 -60.61 11.11 4.29
CA GLU A 20 -60.17 11.38 5.66
C GLU A 20 -59.10 10.40 6.16
N THR A 21 -59.10 9.12 5.75
CA THR A 21 -58.04 8.18 6.16
C THR A 21 -56.73 8.43 5.42
N MET A 22 -56.79 8.91 4.17
CA MET A 22 -55.59 9.35 3.44
C MET A 22 -54.98 10.61 4.04
N LYS A 23 -55.82 11.60 4.41
CA LYS A 23 -55.35 12.81 5.11
C LYS A 23 -54.76 12.49 6.49
N ALA A 24 -55.31 11.52 7.21
CA ALA A 24 -54.78 11.06 8.49
C ALA A 24 -53.41 10.36 8.34
N GLY A 25 -53.23 9.56 7.28
CA GLY A 25 -51.94 8.93 6.94
C GLY A 25 -50.85 9.94 6.57
N VAL A 26 -51.21 10.99 5.82
CA VAL A 26 -50.30 12.08 5.46
C VAL A 26 -49.89 12.88 6.70
N ASN A 27 -50.84 13.19 7.58
CA ASN A 27 -50.55 13.93 8.82
C ASN A 27 -49.71 13.13 9.83
N THR A 28 -49.84 11.79 9.85
CA THR A 28 -48.98 10.93 10.68
C THR A 28 -47.57 10.81 10.10
N ALA A 29 -47.42 10.67 8.78
CA ALA A 29 -46.13 10.70 8.11
C ALA A 29 -45.39 12.04 8.32
N LEU A 30 -46.11 13.17 8.20
CA LEU A 30 -45.57 14.51 8.44
C LEU A 30 -45.13 14.72 9.90
N ARG A 31 -45.88 14.18 10.88
CA ARG A 31 -45.50 14.26 12.30
C ARG A 31 -44.31 13.37 12.65
N LEU A 32 -44.22 12.18 12.05
CA LEU A 32 -43.06 11.29 12.21
C LEU A 32 -41.79 11.93 11.66
N SER A 33 -41.88 12.53 10.46
CA SER A 33 -40.83 13.33 9.86
C SER A 33 -40.36 14.44 10.79
N ARG A 34 -41.29 15.25 11.35
CA ARG A 34 -40.94 16.34 12.27
C ARG A 34 -40.30 15.87 13.57
N ARG A 35 -40.68 14.72 14.12
CA ARG A 35 -40.08 14.17 15.35
C ARG A 35 -38.67 13.61 15.12
N ILE A 36 -38.44 12.93 14.00
CA ILE A 36 -37.10 12.47 13.62
C ILE A 36 -36.21 13.68 13.35
N PHE A 37 -36.74 14.70 12.67
CA PHE A 37 -36.01 15.95 12.40
C PHE A 37 -35.66 16.72 13.69
N ALA A 38 -36.58 16.79 14.65
CA ALA A 38 -36.32 17.40 15.96
C ALA A 38 -35.38 16.56 16.84
N GLY A 39 -35.45 15.22 16.73
CA GLY A 39 -34.53 14.30 17.40
C GLY A 39 -33.11 14.37 16.84
N LEU A 40 -32.95 14.60 15.54
CA LEU A 40 -31.65 14.93 14.91
C LEU A 40 -31.12 16.29 15.40
N TRP A 41 -32.01 17.22 15.73
CA TRP A 41 -31.66 18.54 16.28
C TRP A 41 -31.43 18.53 17.80
N GLN A 42 -31.46 17.36 18.43
CA GLN A 42 -31.18 17.22 19.84
C GLN A 42 -29.65 17.34 20.05
N ARG A 43 -29.22 18.19 21.00
CA ARG A 43 -27.80 18.53 21.22
C ARG A 43 -26.88 17.32 21.29
N HIS A 44 -27.35 16.19 21.82
CA HIS A 44 -26.56 14.96 21.91
C HIS A 44 -26.31 14.27 20.56
N VAL A 45 -27.25 14.32 19.61
CA VAL A 45 -27.07 13.74 18.27
C VAL A 45 -26.05 14.55 17.47
N LEU A 46 -26.05 15.88 17.64
CA LEU A 46 -25.03 16.74 17.03
C LEU A 46 -23.63 16.47 17.60
N ILE A 47 -23.52 16.24 18.91
CA ILE A 47 -22.24 15.89 19.54
C ILE A 47 -21.72 14.54 19.03
N SER A 48 -22.56 13.51 18.98
CA SER A 48 -22.14 12.19 18.49
C SER A 48 -21.80 12.22 17.00
N ALA A 49 -22.57 12.93 16.17
CA ALA A 49 -22.26 13.12 14.76
C ALA A 49 -20.95 13.90 14.55
N GLY A 50 -20.70 14.93 15.36
CA GLY A 50 -19.45 15.69 15.34
C GLY A 50 -18.24 14.82 15.69
N LEU A 51 -18.35 14.01 16.75
CA LEU A 51 -17.31 13.05 17.13
C LEU A 51 -17.05 12.01 16.03
N ALA A 52 -18.11 11.47 15.42
CA ALA A 52 -17.98 10.53 14.31
C ALA A 52 -17.26 11.17 13.11
N SER A 53 -17.65 12.40 12.74
CA SER A 53 -16.99 13.15 11.67
C SER A 53 -15.51 13.42 11.99
N LEU A 54 -15.20 13.80 13.23
CA LEU A 54 -13.82 14.00 13.67
C LEU A 54 -12.99 12.71 13.56
N LEU A 55 -13.58 11.56 13.91
CA LEU A 55 -12.94 10.26 13.80
C LEU A 55 -12.62 9.91 12.34
N VAL A 56 -13.57 10.18 11.43
CA VAL A 56 -13.38 9.97 9.99
C VAL A 56 -12.28 10.87 9.46
N MET A 57 -12.30 12.17 9.80
CA MET A 57 -11.23 13.10 9.43
C MET A 57 -9.86 12.64 9.95
N SER A 58 -9.80 12.19 11.20
CA SER A 58 -8.57 11.63 11.79
C SER A 58 -8.09 10.40 11.03
N SER A 59 -8.98 9.46 10.70
CA SER A 59 -8.65 8.26 9.93
C SER A 59 -8.06 8.60 8.56
N VAL A 60 -8.68 9.53 7.82
CA VAL A 60 -8.15 10.01 6.55
C VAL A 60 -6.77 10.66 6.72
N GLY A 61 -6.59 11.47 7.78
CA GLY A 61 -5.32 12.08 8.12
C GLY A 61 -4.20 11.06 8.39
N VAL A 62 -4.50 9.98 9.12
CA VAL A 62 -3.54 8.89 9.38
C VAL A 62 -3.14 8.20 8.09
N VAL A 63 -4.10 7.87 7.21
CA VAL A 63 -3.81 7.23 5.92
C VAL A 63 -2.98 8.14 5.02
N TYR A 64 -3.28 9.44 5.00
CA TYR A 64 -2.51 10.42 4.23
C TYR A 64 -1.07 10.53 4.74
N SER A 65 -0.87 10.57 6.06
CA SER A 65 0.46 10.57 6.68
C SER A 65 1.25 9.31 6.30
N ALA A 66 0.61 8.14 6.34
CA ALA A 66 1.23 6.89 5.92
C ALA A 66 1.62 6.90 4.43
N HIS A 67 0.79 7.48 3.56
CA HIS A 67 1.08 7.62 2.15
C HIS A 67 2.30 8.52 1.91
N LEU A 68 2.35 9.71 2.54
CA LEU A 68 3.50 10.60 2.46
C LEU A 68 4.78 9.94 2.97
N ASN A 69 4.69 9.23 4.09
CA ASN A 69 5.84 8.50 4.64
C ASN A 69 6.35 7.46 3.65
N ARG A 70 5.45 6.74 2.96
CA ARG A 70 5.84 5.75 1.95
C ARG A 70 6.52 6.38 0.74
N VAL A 71 6.10 7.57 0.32
CA VAL A 71 6.76 8.31 -0.77
C VAL A 71 8.16 8.74 -0.36
N LEU A 72 8.29 9.40 0.80
CA LEU A 72 9.59 9.83 1.33
C LEU A 72 10.55 8.66 1.55
N PHE A 73 10.03 7.53 2.03
CA PHE A 73 10.81 6.32 2.23
C PHE A 73 11.29 5.74 0.90
N ASN A 74 10.50 5.80 -0.16
CA ASN A 74 10.89 5.31 -1.48
C ASN A 74 12.07 6.12 -2.04
N ASP A 75 12.04 7.45 -1.92
CA ASP A 75 13.13 8.31 -2.35
C ASP A 75 14.42 8.01 -1.56
N LEU A 76 14.28 7.87 -0.24
CA LEU A 76 15.39 7.49 0.63
C LEU A 76 15.96 6.11 0.27
N ALA A 77 15.11 5.12 0.00
CA ALA A 77 15.52 3.78 -0.40
C ALA A 77 16.25 3.79 -1.75
N GLN A 78 15.84 4.64 -2.70
CA GLN A 78 16.53 4.80 -3.97
C GLN A 78 17.95 5.35 -3.78
N LEU A 79 18.11 6.41 -2.98
CA LEU A 79 19.43 6.98 -2.69
C LEU A 79 20.33 5.97 -1.96
N GLN A 80 19.77 5.21 -1.00
CA GLN A 80 20.50 4.14 -0.33
C GLN A 80 20.95 3.05 -1.31
N GLY A 81 20.09 2.64 -2.24
CA GLY A 81 20.44 1.68 -3.28
C GLY A 81 21.62 2.13 -4.15
N GLN A 82 21.68 3.43 -4.50
CA GLN A 82 22.82 4.00 -5.24
C GLN A 82 24.10 3.96 -4.40
N ARG A 83 24.02 4.37 -3.13
CA ARG A 83 25.17 4.31 -2.21
C ARG A 83 25.69 2.88 -2.07
N ASP A 84 24.80 1.92 -1.92
CA ASP A 84 25.17 0.52 -1.76
C ASP A 84 25.78 -0.05 -3.05
N ALA A 85 25.34 0.42 -4.23
CA ALA A 85 25.98 0.08 -5.50
C ALA A 85 27.43 0.58 -5.56
N TYR A 86 27.68 1.85 -5.23
CA TYR A 86 29.05 2.38 -5.15
C TYR A 86 29.90 1.66 -4.11
N GLN A 87 29.33 1.28 -2.97
CA GLN A 87 30.05 0.53 -1.94
C GLN A 87 30.47 -0.86 -2.44
N ARG A 88 29.62 -1.52 -3.26
CA ARG A 88 29.98 -2.79 -3.91
C ARG A 88 31.13 -2.61 -4.90
N GLU A 89 31.04 -1.61 -5.78
CA GLU A 89 32.11 -1.31 -6.75
C GLU A 89 33.43 -0.98 -6.04
N TRP A 90 33.39 -0.16 -5.00
CA TRP A 90 34.56 0.15 -4.19
C TRP A 90 35.17 -1.09 -3.54
N SER A 91 34.32 -1.97 -2.99
CA SER A 91 34.77 -3.21 -2.38
C SER A 91 35.43 -4.13 -3.41
N GLN A 92 34.89 -4.19 -4.63
CA GLN A 92 35.51 -4.94 -5.74
C GLN A 92 36.87 -4.34 -6.13
N LEU A 93 36.94 -3.04 -6.34
CA LEU A 93 38.20 -2.35 -6.68
C LEU A 93 39.27 -2.56 -5.60
N LEU A 94 38.87 -2.55 -4.32
CA LEU A 94 39.79 -2.81 -3.22
C LEU A 94 40.35 -4.25 -3.27
N LEU A 95 39.52 -5.22 -3.62
CA LEU A 95 39.97 -6.60 -3.81
C LEU A 95 40.94 -6.71 -4.99
N GLU A 96 40.63 -6.06 -6.12
CA GLU A 96 41.52 -5.99 -7.30
C GLU A 96 42.87 -5.36 -6.93
N GLN A 97 42.87 -4.24 -6.21
CA GLN A 97 44.08 -3.56 -5.74
C GLN A 97 44.88 -4.44 -4.76
N SER A 98 44.20 -5.17 -3.87
CA SER A 98 44.88 -6.06 -2.91
C SER A 98 45.58 -7.22 -3.61
N ALA A 99 44.97 -7.78 -4.66
CA ALA A 99 45.55 -8.83 -5.48
C ALA A 99 46.78 -8.35 -6.27
N LEU A 100 46.70 -7.17 -6.90
CA LEU A 100 47.82 -6.53 -7.60
C LEU A 100 48.97 -6.21 -6.65
N SER A 101 48.67 -5.69 -5.45
CA SER A 101 49.68 -5.37 -4.44
C SER A 101 50.37 -6.63 -3.91
N ALA A 102 49.66 -7.75 -3.78
CA ALA A 102 50.27 -9.03 -3.41
C ALA A 102 51.25 -9.51 -4.50
N HIS A 103 50.88 -9.41 -5.78
CA HIS A 103 51.75 -9.80 -6.89
C HIS A 103 52.99 -8.90 -7.01
N SER A 104 52.83 -7.58 -6.96
CA SER A 104 53.94 -6.62 -6.99
C SER A 104 54.93 -6.85 -5.83
N ARG A 105 54.44 -7.22 -4.64
CA ARG A 105 55.29 -7.54 -3.50
C ARG A 105 56.09 -8.83 -3.69
N VAL A 106 55.53 -9.82 -4.40
CA VAL A 106 56.24 -11.06 -4.75
C VAL A 106 57.34 -10.80 -5.77
N GLU A 107 57.05 -9.98 -6.79
CA GLU A 107 58.04 -9.58 -7.80
C GLU A 107 59.20 -8.80 -7.19
N SER A 108 58.91 -7.82 -6.32
CA SER A 108 59.95 -7.09 -5.59
C SER A 108 60.76 -7.99 -4.66
N ARG A 109 60.12 -8.95 -3.98
CA ARG A 109 60.84 -9.94 -3.15
C ARG A 109 61.73 -10.84 -4.00
N ALA A 110 61.28 -11.27 -5.17
CA ALA A 110 62.04 -12.11 -6.08
C ALA A 110 63.23 -11.36 -6.71
N SER A 111 63.04 -10.11 -7.13
CA SER A 111 64.14 -9.32 -7.68
C SER A 111 65.18 -8.98 -6.61
N GLN A 112 64.76 -8.65 -5.38
CA GLN A 112 65.68 -8.19 -4.33
C GLN A 112 66.36 -9.33 -3.56
N ASN A 113 65.67 -10.45 -3.31
CA ASN A 113 66.24 -11.54 -2.49
C ASN A 113 66.77 -12.70 -3.34
N LEU A 114 66.32 -12.85 -4.57
CA LEU A 114 66.73 -13.95 -5.47
C LEU A 114 67.49 -13.44 -6.70
N ASP A 115 67.77 -12.13 -6.78
CA ASP A 115 68.44 -11.45 -7.91
C ASP A 115 67.86 -11.82 -9.28
N MET A 116 66.56 -12.15 -9.30
CA MET A 116 65.89 -12.58 -10.52
C MET A 116 65.69 -11.39 -11.46
N ILE A 117 66.29 -11.49 -12.64
CA ILE A 117 66.24 -10.51 -13.72
C ILE A 117 65.28 -11.04 -14.78
N VAL A 118 64.43 -10.18 -15.35
CA VAL A 118 63.57 -10.58 -16.48
C VAL A 118 64.47 -10.85 -17.70
N PRO A 119 64.53 -12.09 -18.22
CA PRO A 119 65.47 -12.46 -19.28
C PRO A 119 65.14 -11.74 -20.59
N GLY A 120 66.18 -11.28 -21.31
CA GLY A 120 66.03 -10.64 -22.61
C GLY A 120 65.70 -11.66 -23.72
N ARG A 121 65.22 -11.20 -24.88
CA ARG A 121 64.85 -12.09 -26.00
C ARG A 121 65.97 -13.06 -26.44
N GLN A 122 67.22 -12.71 -26.20
CA GLN A 122 68.39 -13.53 -26.51
C GLN A 122 68.66 -14.68 -25.51
N ASP A 123 68.02 -14.68 -24.34
CA ASP A 123 68.23 -15.68 -23.28
C ASP A 123 67.14 -16.75 -23.23
N ILE A 124 66.17 -16.69 -24.15
CA ILE A 124 65.04 -17.64 -24.21
C ILE A 124 65.41 -18.79 -25.15
N VAL A 125 65.69 -19.96 -24.57
CA VAL A 125 65.91 -21.21 -25.32
C VAL A 125 64.61 -22.02 -25.33
N LEU A 126 63.98 -22.16 -26.49
CA LEU A 126 62.87 -23.10 -26.68
C LEU A 126 63.43 -24.52 -26.80
N VAL A 127 63.10 -25.36 -25.82
CA VAL A 127 63.34 -26.80 -25.93
C VAL A 127 62.13 -27.43 -26.62
N PRO A 128 62.28 -28.06 -27.80
CA PRO A 128 61.17 -28.74 -28.44
C PRO A 128 60.74 -29.92 -27.55
N ALA A 129 59.44 -30.02 -27.30
CA ALA A 129 58.86 -31.18 -26.64
C ALA A 129 59.09 -32.40 -27.54
N THR A 130 60.04 -33.25 -27.13
CA THR A 130 60.25 -34.55 -27.74
C THR A 130 59.00 -35.41 -27.49
N PRO A 131 58.46 -36.10 -28.50
CA PRO A 131 57.22 -36.87 -28.41
C PRO A 131 57.29 -38.06 -27.44
#